data_AF-A0A962KP00-F1
#
_entry.id   AF-A0A962KP00-F1
#
_cell.length_a   1.000
_cell.length_b   1.000
_cell.length_c   1.000
_cell.angle_alpha   90.00
_cell.angle_beta   90.00
_cell.angle_gamma   90.00
#
_symmetry.space_group_name_H-M   'P 1'
#
loop_
_entity.id
_entity.type
_entity.pdbx_description
1 polymer ?
#
loop_
_entity_poly.entity_id
_entity_poly.type
_entity_poly.pdbx_seq_one_letter_code
_entity_poly.pdbx_strand_id
1 'polypeptide(L)' 'MDLLEITEKHRLRREEAARLLHEIADSLARHNGLDLQREGKKIRVNVPDRVALEVEVEIDSDESSIEIEITW' A
#
# COMPACT_ATOMS: atom_id res chain seq x y z
N MET A 1 15.28 17.97 3.66
CA MET A 1 14.13 17.28 4.24
C MET A 1 14.55 15.83 4.44
N ASP A 2 14.23 15.25 5.59
CA ASP A 2 14.50 13.84 5.85
C ASP A 2 13.34 13.00 5.31
N LEU A 3 13.65 11.92 4.59
CA LEU A 3 12.65 10.98 4.07
C LEU A 3 12.18 10.07 5.20
N LEU A 4 10.87 10.03 5.42
CA LEU A 4 10.25 9.03 6.29
C LEU A 4 9.84 7.82 5.45
N GLU A 5 10.63 6.75 5.52
CA GLU A 5 10.27 5.45 4.93
C GLU A 5 9.63 4.55 6.02
N ILE A 6 8.53 3.87 5.65
CA ILE A 6 7.85 2.88 6.49
C ILE A 6 7.63 1.64 5.63
N THR A 7 8.26 0.53 6.00
CA THR A 7 8.19 -0.73 5.25
C THR A 7 7.72 -1.86 6.15
N GLU A 8 6.59 -2.48 5.80
CA GLU A 8 6.08 -3.69 6.44
C GLU A 8 6.07 -4.85 5.44
N LYS A 9 6.68 -5.98 5.80
CA LYS A 9 6.73 -7.18 4.95
C LYS A 9 6.00 -8.32 5.63
N HIS A 10 5.07 -8.93 4.90
CA HIS A 10 4.23 -10.02 5.38
C HIS A 10 4.31 -11.21 4.43
N ARG A 11 4.23 -12.44 4.97
CA ARG A 11 4.05 -13.66 4.16
C ARG A 11 2.64 -14.18 4.41
N LEU A 12 1.73 -13.82 3.51
CA LEU A 12 0.29 -14.00 3.67
C LEU A 12 -0.24 -15.04 2.66
N ARG A 13 -1.43 -15.58 2.93
CA ARG A 13 -2.23 -16.22 1.88
C ARG A 13 -2.76 -15.15 0.92
N ARG A 14 -3.02 -15.54 -0.32
CA ARG A 14 -3.58 -14.63 -1.35
C ARG A 14 -4.89 -13.96 -0.91
N GLU A 15 -5.73 -14.66 -0.15
CA GLU A 15 -7.00 -14.12 0.36
C GLU A 15 -6.79 -13.05 1.47
N GLU A 16 -5.72 -13.18 2.25
CA GLU A 16 -5.36 -12.20 3.28
C GLU A 16 -4.72 -10.97 2.65
N ALA A 17 -3.86 -11.16 1.63
CA ALA A 17 -3.32 -10.05 0.84
C ALA A 17 -4.44 -9.25 0.14
N ALA A 18 -5.41 -9.94 -0.47
CA ALA A 18 -6.56 -9.29 -1.09
C ALA A 18 -7.39 -8.47 -0.09
N ARG A 19 -7.54 -8.97 1.14
CA ARG A 19 -8.25 -8.24 2.22
C ARG A 19 -7.50 -6.97 2.60
N LEU A 20 -6.18 -7.05 2.78
CA LEU A 20 -5.35 -5.87 3.09
C LEU A 20 -5.43 -4.82 1.98
N LEU A 21 -5.34 -5.24 0.72
CA LEU A 21 -5.51 -4.33 -0.43
C LEU A 21 -6.91 -3.67 -0.43
N HIS A 22 -7.94 -4.40 -0.05
CA HIS A 22 -9.29 -3.85 0.06
C HIS A 22 -9.41 -2.81 1.17
N GLU A 23 -8.81 -3.05 2.34
CA GLU A 23 -8.78 -2.11 3.45
C GLU A 23 -8.05 -0.81 3.07
N ILE A 24 -6.92 -0.93 2.36
CA ILE A 24 -6.18 0.21 1.78
C ILE A 24 -7.07 0.98 0.81
N ALA A 25 -7.72 0.30 -0.13
CA ALA A 25 -8.61 0.92 -1.11
C ALA A 25 -9.79 1.67 -0.46
N ASP A 26 -10.44 1.06 0.54
CA ASP A 26 -11.52 1.69 1.30
C ASP A 26 -11.06 2.94 2.05
N SER A 27 -9.86 2.89 2.66
CA SER A 27 -9.28 4.04 3.36
C SER A 27 -9.03 5.21 2.41
N LEU A 28 -8.46 4.94 1.23
CA LEU A 28 -8.25 5.96 0.19
C LEU A 28 -9.57 6.57 -0.27
N ALA A 29 -10.58 5.74 -0.57
CA ALA A 29 -11.84 6.19 -1.13
C ALA A 29 -12.74 6.97 -0.14
N ARG A 30 -12.68 6.66 1.16
CA ARG A 30 -13.60 7.21 2.17
C ARG A 30 -12.97 8.24 3.08
N HIS A 31 -11.66 8.17 3.28
CA HIS A 31 -10.95 8.96 4.28
C HIS A 31 -9.85 9.84 3.69
N ASN A 32 -9.63 9.78 2.37
CA ASN A 32 -8.61 10.55 1.64
C ASN A 32 -7.22 10.40 2.29
N GLY A 33 -6.89 9.19 2.73
CA GLY A 33 -5.65 8.94 3.43
C GLY A 33 -5.44 7.49 3.83
N LEU A 34 -4.24 7.21 4.33
CA LEU A 34 -3.79 5.90 4.80
C LEU A 34 -3.41 5.97 6.27
N ASP A 35 -3.87 4.99 7.04
CA ASP A 35 -3.54 4.83 8.43
C ASP A 35 -2.53 3.68 8.58
N LEU A 36 -1.31 4.00 9.03
CA LEU A 36 -0.22 3.04 9.23
C LEU A 36 0.09 2.93 10.73
N GLN A 37 0.58 1.77 11.17
CA GLN A 37 1.07 1.59 12.55
C GLN A 37 2.59 1.48 12.57
N ARG A 38 3.23 2.27 13.42
CA ARG A 38 4.68 2.19 13.66
C ARG A 38 4.96 2.35 15.14
N GLU A 39 5.65 1.37 15.73
CA GLU A 39 6.04 1.40 17.16
C GLU A 39 4.84 1.65 18.11
N GLY A 40 3.67 1.09 17.78
CA GLY A 40 2.43 1.29 18.54
C GLY A 40 1.79 2.68 18.37
N LYS A 41 2.34 3.53 17.50
CA LYS A 41 1.76 4.83 17.14
C LYS A 41 1.06 4.73 15.79
N LYS A 42 -0.10 5.36 15.70
CA LYS A 42 -0.85 5.50 14.46
C LYS A 42 -0.35 6.73 13.69
N ILE A 43 0.06 6.54 12.45
CA ILE A 43 0.48 7.60 11.53
C ILE A 43 -0.59 7.69 10.44
N ARG A 44 -1.12 8.89 10.19
CA ARG A 44 -2.02 9.15 9.07
C ARG A 44 -1.27 9.90 7.97
N VAL A 45 -1.34 9.36 6.77
CA VAL A 45 -0.83 9.99 5.54
C VAL A 45 -2.02 10.49 4.75
N ASN A 46 -2.10 11.80 4.50
CA ASN A 46 -3.16 12.37 3.67
C ASN A 46 -2.84 12.18 2.18
N VAL A 47 -3.85 11.81 1.41
CA VAL A 47 -3.73 11.54 -0.03
C VAL A 47 -4.67 12.49 -0.78
N PRO A 48 -4.20 13.21 -1.81
CA PRO A 48 -5.04 14.15 -2.56
C PRO A 48 -6.09 13.43 -3.42
N ASP A 49 -7.07 14.19 -3.91
CA ASP A 49 -8.17 13.71 -4.78
C ASP A 49 -7.69 13.11 -6.11
N ARG A 50 -6.46 13.43 -6.53
CA ARG A 50 -5.84 12.91 -7.75
C ARG A 50 -4.44 12.41 -7.46
N VAL A 51 -4.17 11.19 -7.91
CA VAL A 51 -2.90 10.48 -7.76
C VAL A 51 -2.50 9.88 -9.10
N ALA A 52 -1.21 9.60 -9.28
CA ALA A 52 -0.77 8.67 -10.31
C ALA A 52 -0.82 7.24 -9.74
N LEU A 53 -1.29 6.29 -10.55
CA LEU A 53 -1.36 4.87 -10.21
C LEU A 53 -0.59 4.09 -11.26
N GLU A 54 0.36 3.29 -10.80
CA GLU A 54 1.08 2.32 -11.59
C GLU A 54 0.73 0.90 -11.11
N VAL A 55 0.54 -0.02 -12.06
CA VAL A 55 0.30 -1.44 -11.78
C VAL A 55 1.19 -2.24 -12.70
N GLU A 56 2.13 -2.96 -12.11
CA GLU A 56 3.10 -3.78 -12.83
C GLU A 56 2.92 -5.25 -12.48
N VAL A 57 3.11 -6.11 -13.48
CA VAL A 57 3.08 -7.57 -13.31
C VAL A 57 4.30 -8.13 -14.00
N GLU A 58 5.18 -8.73 -13.21
CA GLU A 58 6.36 -9.43 -13.71
C GLU A 58 6.17 -10.94 -13.52
N ILE A 59 6.49 -11.69 -14.56
CA ILE A 59 6.39 -13.16 -14.56
C ILE A 59 7.70 -13.71 -15.09
N ASP A 60 8.45 -14.39 -14.22
CA ASP A 60 9.67 -15.11 -14.57
C ASP A 60 9.60 -16.59 -14.10
N SER A 61 10.61 -17.39 -14.42
CA SER A 61 10.68 -18.82 -14.06
C SER A 61 10.78 -19.08 -12.57
N ASP A 62 11.37 -18.14 -11.83
CA ASP A 62 11.73 -18.31 -10.43
C ASP A 62 10.75 -17.58 -9.50
N GLU A 63 10.22 -16.44 -9.94
CA GLU A 63 9.30 -15.60 -9.18
C GLU A 63 8.33 -14.86 -10.10
N SER A 64 7.14 -14.59 -9.59
CA SER A 64 6.18 -13.69 -10.22
C SER A 64 5.72 -12.67 -9.18
N SER A 65 5.61 -11.42 -9.59
CA SER A 65 5.27 -10.30 -8.72
C SER A 65 4.12 -9.48 -9.32
N ILE A 66 3.39 -8.82 -8.42
CA ILE A 66 2.47 -7.74 -8.78
C ILE A 66 2.85 -6.58 -7.88
N GLU A 67 3.15 -5.43 -8.49
CA GLU A 67 3.42 -4.19 -7.79
C GLU A 67 2.29 -3.19 -8.08
N ILE A 68 1.88 -2.46 -7.05
CA ILE A 68 0.87 -1.41 -7.13
C ILE A 68 1.45 -0.18 -6.44
N GLU A 69 1.73 0.87 -7.20
CA GLU A 69 2.30 2.11 -6.70
C GLU A 69 1.31 3.27 -6.85
N ILE A 70 1.15 4.06 -5.80
CA ILE A 70 0.35 5.29 -5.81
C ILE A 70 1.26 6.45 -5.39
N THR A 71 1.38 7.46 -6.25
CA THR A 71 2.27 8.62 -6.01
C THR A 71 1.53 9.95 -6.09
N TRP A 72 1.95 10.89 -5.25
CA TRP A 72 1.44 12.26 -5.17
C TRP A 72 2.43 13.26 -4.53
#